data_AF-A0A4D4LBQ7-F1
#
_entry.id   AF-A0A4D4LBQ7-F1
#
_cell.length_a   1.000
_cell.length_b   1.000
_cell.length_c   1.000
_cell.angle_alpha   90.00
_cell.angle_beta   90.00
_cell.angle_gamma   90.00
#
_symmetry.space_group_name_H-M   'P 1'
#
loop_
_entity.id
_entity.type
_entity.pdbx_description
1 polymer ?
#
loop_
_entity_poly.entity_id
_entity_poly.type
_entity_poly.pdbx_seq_one_letter_code
_entity_poly.pdbx_strand_id
1 'polypeptide(L)' 'MGRPDVLDLTDSLERSAMGEPVPPPLDTLCGYVPELRVWRVDGRWVGLGVGQGDRELPIQLLVAIGEEGTI' A
#
# COMPACT_ATOMS: atom_id res chain seq x y z
N MET A 1 6.03 19.12 -4.37
CA MET A 1 5.87 17.74 -3.90
C MET A 1 6.87 17.53 -2.78
N GLY A 2 6.39 17.38 -1.54
CA GLY A 2 7.24 17.15 -0.36
C GLY A 2 7.82 15.74 -0.32
N ARG A 3 8.61 15.45 0.73
CA ARG A 3 9.08 14.08 1.01
C ARG A 3 7.86 13.19 1.31
N PRO A 4 7.74 11.99 0.71
CA PRO A 4 6.68 11.06 1.05
C PRO A 4 6.88 10.46 2.44
N ASP A 5 5.76 10.14 3.08
CA ASP A 5 5.72 9.22 4.21
C ASP A 5 5.86 7.78 3.71
N VAL A 6 6.36 6.88 4.56
CA VAL A 6 6.41 5.44 4.28
C VAL A 6 5.29 4.77 5.06
N LEU A 7 4.41 4.09 4.34
CA LEU A 7 3.38 3.22 4.90
C LEU A 7 3.84 1.78 4.73
N ASP A 8 4.17 1.12 5.83
CA ASP A 8 4.50 -0.31 5.88
C ASP A 8 3.20 -1.13 5.88
N LEU A 9 3.13 -2.14 5.01
CA LEU A 9 1.97 -3.01 4.86
C LEU A 9 2.24 -4.44 5.37
N THR A 10 3.40 -4.70 5.98
CA THR A 10 3.80 -6.02 6.47
C THR A 10 2.80 -6.55 7.49
N ASP A 11 2.48 -5.77 8.53
CA ASP A 11 1.49 -6.16 9.54
C ASP A 11 0.11 -6.43 8.91
N SER A 12 -0.28 -5.64 7.91
CA SER A 12 -1.55 -5.84 7.19
C SER A 12 -1.54 -7.15 6.41
N LEU A 13 -0.42 -7.48 5.76
CA LEU A 13 -0.25 -8.72 5.01
C LEU A 13 -0.30 -9.94 5.94
N GLU A 14 0.40 -9.88 7.08
CA GLU A 14 0.41 -10.96 8.09
C GLU A 14 -1.01 -11.22 8.61
N ARG A 15 -1.73 -10.17 8.98
CA ARG A 15 -3.13 -10.28 9.43
C ARG A 15 -4.04 -10.85 8.35
N SER A 16 -3.91 -10.39 7.11
CA SER A 16 -4.64 -10.93 5.96
C SER A 16 -4.36 -12.44 5.77
N ALA A 17 -3.10 -12.86 5.87
CA ALA A 17 -2.70 -14.27 5.75
C ALA A 17 -3.24 -15.14 6.90
N MET A 18 -3.45 -14.57 8.09
CA MET A 18 -4.08 -15.24 9.23
C MET A 18 -5.62 -15.23 9.17
N GLY A 19 -6.22 -14.61 8.14
CA GLY A 19 -7.67 -14.46 8.02
C GLY A 19 -8.27 -13.43 8.98
N GLU A 20 -7.44 -12.56 9.54
CA GLU A 20 -7.89 -11.45 10.38
C GLU A 20 -8.43 -10.28 9.53
N PRO A 21 -9.38 -9.50 10.07
CA PRO A 21 -9.98 -8.38 9.32
C PRO A 21 -8.99 -7.23 9.11
N VAL A 22 -8.62 -6.96 7.86
CA VAL A 22 -7.84 -5.78 7.48
C VAL A 22 -8.78 -4.74 6.88
N PRO A 23 -8.73 -3.46 7.30
CA PRO A 23 -9.62 -2.45 6.74
C PRO A 23 -9.26 -2.14 5.28
N PRO A 24 -10.25 -1.88 4.42
CA PRO A 24 -9.97 -1.36 3.09
C PRO A 24 -9.38 0.05 3.17
N PRO A 25 -8.44 0.41 2.28
CA PRO A 25 -7.92 -0.36 1.16
C PRO A 25 -6.68 -1.22 1.50
N LEU A 26 -6.26 -1.27 2.76
CA LEU A 26 -5.02 -1.96 3.18
C LEU A 26 -5.08 -3.47 2.88
N ASP A 27 -6.27 -4.07 2.99
CA ASP A 27 -6.56 -5.47 2.67
C ASP A 27 -6.15 -5.87 1.24
N THR A 28 -6.32 -4.93 0.31
CA THR A 28 -5.99 -5.10 -1.09
C THR A 28 -4.53 -4.75 -1.35
N LEU A 29 -4.08 -3.59 -0.83
CA LEU A 29 -2.75 -3.05 -1.12
C LEU A 29 -1.62 -3.95 -0.60
N CYS A 30 -1.78 -4.56 0.57
CA CYS A 30 -0.76 -5.40 1.19
C CYS A 30 -0.47 -6.67 0.37
N GLY A 31 -1.40 -7.12 -0.48
CA GLY A 31 -1.20 -8.24 -1.38
C GLY A 31 -0.35 -7.92 -2.61
N TYR A 32 -0.14 -6.64 -2.93
CA TYR A 32 0.62 -6.22 -4.11
C TYR A 32 2.01 -5.71 -3.77
N VAL A 33 2.14 -4.93 -2.69
CA VAL A 33 3.38 -4.24 -2.33
C VAL A 33 3.61 -4.31 -0.82
N PRO A 34 4.88 -4.44 -0.36
CA PRO A 34 5.20 -4.47 1.07
C PRO A 34 5.14 -3.08 1.72
N GLU A 35 5.36 -2.01 0.93
CA GLU A 35 5.32 -0.63 1.40
C GLU A 35 4.81 0.32 0.32
N LEU A 36 4.27 1.47 0.74
CA LEU A 36 3.89 2.59 -0.10
C LEU A 36 4.61 3.86 0.32
N ARG A 37 5.10 4.60 -0.68
CA ARG A 37 5.48 6.01 -0.53
C ARG A 37 4.25 6.86 -0.73
N VAL A 38 3.84 7.59 0.29
CA VAL A 38 2.57 8.32 0.32
C VAL A 38 2.81 9.82 0.33
N TRP A 39 2.17 10.51 -0.60
CA TRP A 39 2.06 11.97 -0.60
C TRP A 39 0.63 12.36 -0.25
N ARG A 40 0.47 13.40 0.57
CA ARG A 40 -0.82 14.03 0.86
C ARG A 40 -0.89 15.39 0.19
N VAL A 41 -1.91 15.60 -0.63
CA VAL A 41 -2.11 16.81 -1.43
C VAL A 41 -3.60 17.07 -1.54
N ASP A 42 -4.03 18.28 -1.17
CA ASP A 42 -5.39 18.79 -1.36
C ASP A 42 -6.52 17.83 -0.91
N GLY A 43 -6.39 17.27 0.30
CA GLY A 43 -7.40 16.37 0.88
C GLY A 43 -7.35 14.94 0.33
N ARG A 44 -6.34 14.60 -0.48
CA ARG A 44 -6.12 13.28 -1.05
C ARG A 44 -4.76 12.73 -0.69
N TRP A 45 -4.63 11.42 -0.78
CA TRP A 45 -3.35 10.75 -0.73
C TRP A 45 -3.07 10.04 -2.06
N VAL A 46 -1.79 10.00 -2.43
CA VAL A 46 -1.26 9.23 -3.55
C VAL A 46 -0.19 8.30 -3.00
N GLY A 47 -0.38 7.00 -3.14
CA GLY A 47 0.58 5.96 -2.74
C GLY A 47 1.26 5.36 -3.96
N LEU A 48 2.58 5.22 -3.90
CA LEU A 48 3.39 4.54 -4.92
C LEU A 48 4.18 3.41 -4.27
N GLY A 49 4.03 2.19 -4.78
CA GLY A 49 4.75 1.02 -4.30
C GLY A 49 5.32 0.21 -5.45
N VAL A 50 6.42 -0.48 -5.19
CA VAL A 50 6.98 -1.48 -6.10
C VAL A 50 6.88 -2.82 -5.41
N GLY A 51 6.29 -3.78 -6.11
CA GLY A 51 6.08 -5.12 -5.60
C GLY A 51 6.58 -6.17 -6.58
N GLN A 52 6.72 -7.38 -6.07
CA GLN A 52 7.01 -8.56 -6.86
C GLN A 52 6.47 -9.75 -6.07
N GLY A 53 5.50 -10.48 -6.62
CA GLY A 53 4.86 -11.59 -5.89
C GLY A 53 5.80 -12.75 -5.62
N ASP A 54 6.65 -13.07 -6.60
CA ASP A 54 7.74 -14.05 -6.49
C ASP A 54 8.91 -13.58 -7.36
N ARG A 55 10.14 -14.01 -7.03
CA ARG A 55 11.36 -13.64 -7.76
C ARG A 55 11.32 -13.97 -9.26
N GLU A 56 10.51 -14.94 -9.67
CA GLU A 56 10.31 -15.35 -11.06
C GLU A 56 9.26 -14.49 -11.79
N LEU A 57 8.43 -13.75 -11.05
CA LEU A 57 7.39 -12.89 -11.60
C LEU A 57 7.91 -11.50 -11.95
N PRO A 58 7.23 -10.77 -12.85
CA PRO A 58 7.57 -9.39 -13.17
C PRO A 58 7.48 -8.48 -11.94
N ILE A 59 8.34 -7.46 -11.93
CA ILE A 59 8.20 -6.32 -11.03
C ILE A 59 6.95 -5.54 -11.41
N GLN A 60 6.12 -5.21 -10.44
CA GLN A 60 4.92 -4.39 -10.60
C GLN A 60 5.09 -3.04 -9.92
N LEU A 61 4.65 -1.98 -10.60
CA LEU A 61 4.51 -0.64 -10.03
C LEU A 61 3.03 -0.41 -9.74
N LEU A 62 2.70 -0.20 -8.46
CA LEU A 62 1.34 0.07 -8.00
C LEU A 62 1.19 1.56 -7.68
N VAL A 63 0.12 2.16 -8.20
CA VAL A 63 -0.32 3.50 -7.81
C VAL A 63 -1.72 3.39 -7.22
N ALA A 64 -1.90 3.93 -6.02
CA ALA A 64 -3.19 4.03 -5.36
C ALA A 64 -3.49 5.49 -5.02
N ILE A 65 -4.76 5.89 -5.15
CA ILE A 65 -5.23 7.24 -4.86
C ILE A 65 -6.48 7.11 -4.01
N GLY A 66 -6.56 7.88 -2.94
CA GLY A 66 -7.75 7.95 -2.10
C GLY A 66 -7.91 9.31 -1.44
N GLU A 67 -9.03 9.49 -0.76
CA GLU A 67 -9.30 10.70 0.04
C GLU A 67 -8.60 10.56 1.41
N GLU A 68 -8.24 11.69 2.02
CA GLU A 68 -7.66 11.72 3.37
C GLU A 68 -8.56 11.02 4.41
N GLY A 69 -7.93 10.39 5.41
CA GLY A 69 -8.63 9.60 6.43
C GLY A 69 -8.99 8.17 6.00
N THR A 70 -8.65 7.77 4.77
CA THR A 70 -8.82 6.40 4.26
C THR A 70 -7.62 5.49 4.53
N ILE A 71 -6.44 6.08 4.80
CA ILE A 71 -5.20 5.40 5.24
C ILE A 71 -4.52 6.16 6.37
#